data_AF-A0A9X1LU31-F1
#
_entry.id   AF-A0A9X1LU31-F1
#
_cell.length_a   1.000
_cell.length_b   1.000
_cell.length_c   1.000
_cell.angle_alpha   90.00
_cell.angle_beta   90.00
_cell.angle_gamma   90.00
#
_symmetry.space_group_name_H-M   'P 1'
#
loop_
_entity.id
_entity.type
_entity.pdbx_description
1 polymer ?
#
loop_
_entity_poly.entity_id
_entity_poly.type
_entity_poly.pdbx_seq_one_letter_code
_entity_poly.pdbx_strand_id
1 'polypeptide(L)'
;MSTRPRLVRSIPFWGLVAVSLGTIAGGAYVLNGTLGTMTTTLTDGTATGVDVYVGQSVAQLGAILVGAGVIGLLLALGVAAAATLRPHPPVEVVEPIDWEGEAETVADDTTAAPAHGYEQGLGYTAAVDTASETTETTAPAEPKTTESR
;
A
#
# COMPACT_ATOMS: atom_id res chain seq x y z
N MET A 1 -1.15 -20.54 -8.94
CA MET A 1 -0.71 -19.22 -9.45
C MET A 1 -0.03 -18.46 -8.33
N SER A 2 1.30 -18.29 -8.35
CA SER A 2 1.97 -17.36 -7.43
C SER A 2 2.16 -16.02 -8.14
N THR A 3 1.24 -15.09 -7.94
CA THR A 3 1.38 -13.70 -8.38
C THR A 3 2.48 -13.06 -7.54
N ARG A 4 3.72 -13.06 -8.05
CA ARG A 4 4.83 -12.44 -7.31
C ARG A 4 4.79 -10.91 -7.52
N PRO A 5 4.84 -10.11 -6.44
CA PRO A 5 4.75 -8.65 -6.52
C PRO A 5 5.86 -8.02 -7.38
N ARG A 6 5.48 -7.05 -8.22
CA ARG A 6 6.41 -6.24 -9.03
C ARG A 6 7.34 -5.43 -8.13
N LEU A 7 8.59 -5.22 -8.55
CA LEU A 7 9.60 -4.46 -7.78
C LEU A 7 9.13 -3.04 -7.41
N VAL A 8 8.35 -2.40 -8.30
CA VAL A 8 7.74 -1.08 -8.10
C VAL A 8 6.76 -1.06 -6.91
N ARG A 9 6.17 -2.22 -6.55
CA ARG A 9 5.28 -2.39 -5.40
C ARG A 9 6.00 -3.01 -4.19
N SER A 10 7.30 -3.22 -4.29
CA SER A 10 8.10 -3.87 -3.25
C SER A 10 8.44 -2.88 -2.14
N ILE A 11 7.81 -3.06 -0.97
CA ILE A 11 8.12 -2.32 0.26
C ILE A 11 9.62 -2.35 0.61
N PRO A 12 10.33 -3.51 0.57
CA PRO A 12 11.74 -3.51 0.93
C PRO A 12 12.63 -2.74 -0.05
N PHE A 13 12.26 -2.69 -1.34
CA PHE A 13 12.99 -1.87 -2.32
C PHE A 13 12.85 -0.38 -2.01
N TRP A 14 11.62 0.09 -1.79
CA TRP A 14 11.39 1.49 -1.42
C TRP A 14 11.97 1.84 -0.05
N GLY A 15 11.95 0.92 0.90
CA GLY A 15 12.63 1.07 2.19
C GLY A 15 14.13 1.30 2.02
N LEU A 16 14.80 0.47 1.20
CA LEU A 16 16.22 0.64 0.89
C LEU A 16 16.51 2.02 0.26
N VAL A 17 15.72 2.43 -0.73
CA VAL A 17 15.87 3.73 -1.41
C VAL A 17 15.66 4.89 -0.44
N ALA A 18 14.57 4.86 0.34
CA ALA A 18 14.24 5.92 1.28
C ALA A 18 15.29 6.05 2.39
N VAL A 19 15.75 4.93 2.95
CA VAL A 19 16.82 4.92 3.97
C VAL A 19 18.12 5.44 3.38
N SER A 20 18.49 5.00 2.18
CA SER A 20 19.68 5.49 1.49
C SER A 20 19.64 7.01 1.30
N LEU A 21 18.56 7.54 0.73
CA LEU A 21 18.37 8.98 0.53
C LEU A 21 18.36 9.74 1.86
N GLY A 22 17.67 9.22 2.88
CA GLY A 22 17.65 9.80 4.21
C GLY A 22 19.05 9.85 4.85
N THR A 23 19.86 8.82 4.65
CA THR A 23 21.23 8.77 5.17
C THR A 23 22.14 9.78 4.46
N ILE A 24 21.98 9.94 3.13
CA ILE A 24 22.68 10.98 2.37
C ILE A 24 22.29 12.37 2.87
N ALA A 25 20.99 12.66 2.94
CA ALA A 25 20.48 13.97 3.36
C ALA A 25 20.88 14.30 4.81
N GLY A 26 20.74 13.33 5.72
CA GLY A 26 21.14 13.48 7.12
C GLY A 26 22.64 13.67 7.27
N GLY A 27 23.46 12.89 6.57
CA GLY A 27 24.91 13.05 6.56
C GLY A 27 25.37 14.40 6.01
N ALA A 28 24.76 14.85 4.91
CA ALA A 28 25.04 16.15 4.32
C ALA A 28 24.61 17.32 5.22
N TYR A 29 23.47 17.19 5.90
CA TYR A 29 22.99 18.18 6.86
C TYR A 29 23.99 18.35 8.02
N VAL A 30 24.44 17.24 8.62
CA VAL A 30 25.43 17.26 9.70
C VAL A 30 26.74 17.87 9.21
N LEU A 31 27.24 17.42 8.05
CA LEU A 31 28.50 17.90 7.49
C LEU A 31 28.47 19.41 7.21
N ASN A 32 27.42 19.89 6.54
CA ASN A 32 27.27 21.31 6.23
C ASN A 32 27.11 22.15 7.50
N GLY A 33 26.37 21.67 8.50
CA GLY A 33 26.22 22.36 9.78
C GLY A 33 27.56 22.53 10.48
N THR A 34 28.36 21.46 10.54
CA THR A 34 29.69 21.50 11.16
C THR A 34 30.67 22.41 10.43
N LEU A 35 30.73 22.33 9.10
CA LEU A 35 31.57 23.20 8.28
C LEU A 35 31.15 24.68 8.41
N GLY A 36 29.85 24.94 8.49
CA GLY A 36 29.28 26.26 8.73
C GLY A 36 29.73 26.83 10.07
N THR A 37 29.57 26.06 11.16
CA THR A 37 29.99 26.48 12.50
C THR A 37 31.50 26.77 12.55
N MET A 38 32.34 25.89 12.00
CA MET A 38 33.78 26.14 11.93
C MET A 38 34.12 27.40 11.13
N THR A 39 33.45 27.61 9.99
CA THR A 39 33.67 28.81 9.17
C THR A 39 33.33 30.08 9.94
N THR A 40 32.18 30.10 10.63
CA THR A 40 31.75 31.24 11.44
C THR A 40 32.72 31.49 12.58
N THR A 41 33.07 30.47 13.38
CA THR A 41 33.95 30.66 14.55
C THR A 41 35.38 31.04 14.17
N LEU A 42 35.88 30.54 13.05
CA LEU A 42 37.18 30.94 12.49
C LEU A 42 37.15 32.39 12.00
N THR A 43 36.06 32.83 11.37
CA THR A 43 35.90 34.21 10.88
C THR A 43 35.73 35.20 12.03
N ASP A 44 34.99 34.81 13.07
CA ASP A 44 34.72 35.63 14.25
C ASP A 44 35.85 35.60 15.29
N GLY A 45 36.90 34.80 15.07
CA GLY A 45 38.03 34.66 15.98
C GLY A 45 37.71 34.02 17.33
N THR A 46 36.56 33.35 17.44
CA THR A 46 36.05 32.72 18.67
C THR A 46 36.27 31.21 18.71
N ALA A 47 36.94 30.64 17.71
CA ALA A 47 37.18 29.20 17.60
C ALA A 47 37.88 28.63 18.85
N THR A 48 37.21 27.70 19.51
CA THR A 48 37.77 26.95 20.64
C THR A 48 38.30 25.59 20.16
N GLY A 49 39.20 24.97 20.94
CA GLY A 49 39.70 23.62 20.63
C GLY A 49 38.58 22.55 20.58
N VAL A 50 37.46 22.80 21.26
CA VAL A 50 36.26 21.95 21.22
C VAL A 50 35.60 22.02 19.84
N ASP A 51 35.49 23.22 19.26
CA ASP A 51 34.87 23.42 17.94
C ASP A 51 35.63 22.68 16.83
N VAL A 52 36.96 22.64 16.94
CA VAL A 52 37.81 21.98 15.94
C VAL A 52 37.84 20.46 16.15
N TYR A 53 38.06 19.98 17.39
CA TYR A 53 38.22 18.54 17.64
C TYR A 53 36.90 17.77 17.57
N VAL A 54 35.84 18.31 18.18
CA VAL A 54 34.50 17.72 18.11
C VAL A 54 33.93 17.93 16.71
N GLY A 55 34.10 19.11 16.15
CA GLY A 55 33.65 19.39 14.79
C GLY A 55 34.29 18.45 13.77
N GLN A 56 35.60 18.21 13.81
CA GLN A 56 36.23 17.29 12.85
C GLN A 56 35.67 15.87 12.96
N SER A 57 35.45 15.38 14.19
CA SER A 57 34.86 14.06 14.42
C SER A 57 33.42 13.96 13.88
N VAL A 58 32.63 15.01 14.09
CA VAL A 58 31.23 15.09 13.59
C VAL A 58 31.19 15.22 12.07
N ALA A 59 32.10 15.99 11.46
CA ALA A 59 32.23 16.09 10.01
C ALA A 59 32.61 14.73 9.39
N GLN A 60 33.52 13.99 10.02
CA GLN A 60 33.88 12.64 9.58
C GLN A 60 32.68 11.68 9.64
N LEU A 61 31.88 11.75 10.70
CA LEU A 61 30.64 10.99 10.82
C LEU A 61 29.64 11.35 9.71
N GLY A 62 29.45 12.65 9.44
CA GLY A 62 28.61 13.13 8.34
C GLY A 62 29.06 12.59 6.98
N ALA A 63 30.37 12.62 6.71
CA ALA A 63 30.94 12.08 5.48
C ALA A 63 30.73 10.56 5.34
N ILE A 64 30.89 9.80 6.44
CA ILE A 64 30.62 8.36 6.46
C ILE A 64 29.14 8.07 6.18
N LEU A 65 28.22 8.84 6.76
CA LEU A 65 26.78 8.71 6.51
C LEU A 65 26.46 8.96 5.03
N VAL A 66 27.01 10.02 4.43
CA VAL A 66 26.87 10.28 2.99
C VAL A 66 27.40 9.10 2.17
N GLY A 67 28.60 8.61 2.48
CA GLY A 67 29.20 7.46 1.80
C GLY A 67 28.36 6.18 1.90
N ALA A 68 27.88 5.86 3.10
CA ALA A 68 26.99 4.71 3.33
C ALA A 68 25.67 4.85 2.57
N GLY A 69 25.10 6.06 2.53
CA GLY A 69 23.91 6.37 1.76
C GLY A 69 24.13 6.16 0.26
N VAL A 70 25.25 6.63 -0.29
CA VAL A 70 25.62 6.42 -1.70
C VAL A 70 25.77 4.94 -2.02
N ILE A 71 26.44 4.16 -1.16
CA ILE A 71 26.56 2.70 -1.33
C ILE A 71 25.17 2.05 -1.34
N GLY A 72 24.28 2.44 -0.43
CA GLY A 72 22.89 1.96 -0.42
C GLY A 72 22.15 2.28 -1.72
N LEU A 73 22.37 3.45 -2.29
CA LEU A 73 21.75 3.86 -3.55
C LEU A 73 22.27 3.03 -4.72
N LEU A 74 23.58 2.80 -4.78
CA LEU A 74 24.20 1.96 -5.80
C LEU A 74 23.68 0.51 -5.72
N LEU A 75 23.51 -0.02 -4.51
CA LEU A 75 22.89 -1.33 -4.32
C LEU A 75 21.43 -1.34 -4.80
N ALA A 76 20.64 -0.31 -4.49
CA ALA A 76 19.27 -0.20 -4.96
C ALA A 76 19.20 -0.17 -6.50
N LEU A 77 20.08 0.60 -7.14
CA LEU A 77 20.21 0.64 -8.61
C LEU A 77 20.66 -0.71 -9.17
N GLY A 78 21.59 -1.40 -8.51
CA GLY A 78 22.03 -2.74 -8.88
C GLY A 78 20.88 -3.75 -8.82
N VAL A 79 20.04 -3.71 -7.78
CA VAL A 79 18.85 -4.55 -7.66
C VAL A 79 17.83 -4.22 -8.75
N ALA A 80 17.61 -2.93 -9.05
CA ALA A 80 16.73 -2.51 -10.12
C ALA A 80 17.22 -3.00 -11.49
N ALA A 81 18.52 -2.87 -11.77
CA ALA A 81 19.15 -3.36 -12.99
C ALA A 81 19.03 -4.90 -13.09
N ALA A 82 19.33 -5.63 -12.02
CA ALA A 82 19.18 -7.08 -11.99
C ALA A 82 17.72 -7.54 -12.20
N ALA A 83 16.74 -6.74 -11.75
CA ALA A 83 15.34 -7.03 -11.99
C ALA A 83 14.93 -6.93 -13.47
N THR A 84 15.66 -6.17 -14.29
CA THR A 84 15.40 -6.07 -15.74
C THR A 84 15.75 -7.35 -16.50
N LEU A 85 16.65 -8.18 -15.95
CA LEU A 85 17.04 -9.46 -16.56
C LEU A 85 15.98 -10.55 -16.36
N ARG A 86 14.90 -10.29 -15.60
CA ARG A 86 13.87 -11.31 -15.35
C ARG A 86 12.94 -11.48 -16.56
N PRO A 87 12.59 -12.74 -16.91
CA PRO A 87 11.57 -12.99 -17.92
C PRO A 87 10.25 -12.31 -17.57
N HIS A 88 9.75 -11.47 -18.47
CA HIS A 88 8.41 -10.91 -18.35
C HIS A 88 7.42 -11.89 -18.99
N PRO A 89 6.34 -12.31 -18.30
CA PRO A 89 5.28 -13.06 -18.96
C PRO A 89 4.74 -12.26 -20.16
N PRO A 90 4.39 -12.93 -21.27
CA PRO A 90 3.81 -12.28 -22.44
C PRO A 90 2.62 -11.42 -22.02
N VAL A 91 2.51 -10.22 -22.60
CA VAL A 91 1.30 -9.42 -22.45
C VAL A 91 0.18 -10.17 -23.16
N GLU A 92 -0.80 -10.66 -22.42
CA GLU A 92 -2.04 -11.14 -23.01
C GLU A 92 -2.72 -9.93 -23.66
N VAL A 93 -2.69 -9.91 -24.99
CA VAL A 93 -3.47 -8.96 -25.78
C VAL A 93 -4.92 -9.39 -25.62
N VAL A 94 -5.65 -8.70 -24.76
CA VAL A 94 -7.10 -8.83 -24.68
C VAL A 94 -7.64 -8.16 -25.93
N GLU A 95 -8.21 -8.95 -26.82
CA GLU A 95 -8.92 -8.44 -27.99
C GLU A 95 -10.01 -7.48 -27.50
N PRO A 96 -10.12 -6.26 -28.07
CA PRO A 96 -11.20 -5.37 -27.72
C PRO A 96 -12.52 -6.08 -28.02
N ILE A 97 -13.45 -6.04 -27.05
CA ILE A 97 -14.80 -6.55 -27.26
C ILE A 97 -15.38 -5.80 -28.47
N ASP A 98 -15.64 -6.55 -29.53
CA ASP A 98 -16.34 -6.05 -30.72
C ASP A 98 -17.82 -5.93 -30.38
N TRP A 99 -18.22 -4.74 -29.93
CA TRP A 99 -19.60 -4.41 -29.62
C TRP A 99 -20.47 -4.22 -30.87
N GLU A 100 -19.87 -4.18 -32.08
CA GLU A 100 -20.59 -3.96 -33.34
C GLU A 100 -21.10 -5.29 -33.95
N GLY A 101 -20.52 -6.44 -33.59
CA GLY A 101 -20.95 -7.76 -34.03
C GLY A 101 -22.23 -8.32 -33.37
N GLU A 102 -22.67 -7.74 -32.24
CA GLU A 102 -23.87 -8.21 -31.51
C GLU A 102 -25.18 -7.68 -32.12
N ALA A 103 -25.12 -6.71 -33.05
CA ALA A 103 -26.32 -6.14 -33.66
C ALA A 103 -26.92 -6.98 -34.81
N GLU A 104 -26.21 -8.00 -35.32
CA GLU A 104 -26.60 -8.71 -36.55
C GLU A 104 -27.20 -10.12 -36.31
N THR A 105 -27.57 -10.48 -35.09
CA THR A 105 -28.18 -11.79 -34.77
C THR A 105 -29.61 -11.73 -34.22
N VAL A 106 -30.26 -10.56 -34.19
CA VAL A 106 -31.64 -10.43 -33.65
C VAL A 106 -32.73 -10.60 -34.72
N ALA A 107 -32.38 -10.91 -35.97
CA ALA A 107 -33.34 -11.05 -37.07
C ALA A 107 -33.27 -12.44 -37.73
N ASP A 108 -33.56 -13.51 -36.99
CA ASP A 108 -34.38 -14.66 -37.44
C ASP A 108 -34.39 -15.77 -36.37
N ASP A 109 -35.19 -15.62 -35.31
CA ASP A 109 -35.76 -16.80 -34.62
C ASP A 109 -37.06 -16.41 -33.89
N THR A 110 -38.18 -16.40 -34.62
CA THR A 110 -39.50 -16.58 -33.99
C THR A 110 -39.69 -18.08 -33.75
N THR A 111 -39.03 -18.60 -32.71
CA THR A 111 -39.33 -19.92 -32.13
C THR A 111 -39.78 -19.73 -30.69
N ALA A 112 -40.83 -20.47 -30.34
CA ALA A 112 -41.65 -20.37 -29.14
C ALA A 112 -40.89 -20.13 -27.82
N ALA A 113 -41.50 -19.30 -26.97
CA ALA A 113 -41.08 -19.01 -25.60
C ALA A 113 -40.79 -20.30 -24.80
N PRO A 114 -39.58 -20.45 -24.21
CA PRO A 114 -39.37 -21.44 -23.17
C PRO A 114 -40.09 -20.96 -21.90
N ALA A 115 -41.00 -21.80 -21.40
CA ALA A 115 -41.62 -21.63 -20.10
C ALA A 115 -40.54 -21.43 -19.02
N HIS A 116 -40.67 -20.36 -18.23
CA HIS A 116 -39.79 -20.10 -17.09
C HIS A 116 -39.88 -21.24 -16.06
N GLY A 117 -39.00 -22.24 -16.19
CA GLY A 117 -38.67 -23.18 -15.14
C GLY A 117 -37.64 -22.54 -14.22
N TYR A 118 -38.10 -21.91 -13.13
CA TYR A 118 -37.21 -21.58 -12.02
C TYR A 118 -36.91 -22.88 -11.27
N GLU A 119 -35.84 -23.58 -11.63
CA GLU A 119 -35.27 -24.55 -10.70
C GLU A 119 -34.59 -23.77 -9.56
N GLN A 120 -35.27 -23.81 -8.41
CA GLN A 120 -34.76 -23.43 -7.11
C GLN A 120 -33.48 -24.20 -6.79
N GLY A 121 -32.34 -23.56 -7.02
CA GLY A 121 -31.02 -24.02 -6.60
C GLY A 121 -30.32 -23.10 -5.61
N LEU A 122 -31.07 -22.28 -4.87
CA LEU A 122 -30.52 -21.45 -3.79
C LEU A 122 -30.71 -22.20 -2.48
N GLY A 123 -29.63 -22.84 -2.01
CA GLY A 123 -29.50 -23.47 -0.70
C GLY A 123 -29.61 -22.48 0.45
N TYR A 124 -30.78 -21.88 0.61
CA TYR A 124 -31.16 -21.06 1.75
C TYR A 124 -32.18 -21.84 2.58
N THR A 125 -31.70 -22.65 3.53
CA THR A 125 -32.55 -23.14 4.60
C THR A 125 -32.73 -22.02 5.64
N ALA A 126 -33.53 -21.01 5.32
CA ALA A 126 -34.25 -20.34 6.39
C ALA A 126 -35.41 -21.25 6.76
N ALA A 127 -35.25 -21.96 7.87
CA ALA A 127 -36.39 -22.45 8.60
C ALA A 127 -37.17 -21.24 9.11
N VAL A 128 -38.15 -20.79 8.32
CA VAL A 128 -39.24 -19.97 8.84
C VAL A 128 -40.41 -20.92 9.00
N ASP A 129 -40.45 -21.57 10.16
CA ASP A 129 -41.62 -22.30 10.60
C ASP A 129 -42.70 -21.26 10.95
N THR A 130 -43.58 -20.99 9.99
CA THR A 130 -44.78 -20.18 10.20
C THR A 130 -45.95 -21.14 10.27
N ALA A 131 -46.27 -21.60 11.48
CA ALA A 131 -47.59 -22.11 11.79
C ALA A 131 -48.48 -20.93 12.20
N SER A 132 -49.43 -20.58 11.32
CA SER A 132 -50.71 -19.93 11.67
C SER A 132 -51.44 -20.85 12.68
N GLU A 133 -52.30 -20.45 13.62
CA GLU A 133 -53.41 -19.51 13.56
C GLU A 133 -54.10 -19.52 14.96
N THR A 134 -54.55 -18.35 15.45
CA THR A 134 -55.73 -18.12 16.34
C THR A 134 -55.76 -18.79 17.72
N THR A 135 -55.91 -18.10 18.86
CA THR A 135 -57.16 -17.42 19.30
C THR A 135 -56.92 -16.62 20.59
N GLU A 136 -57.50 -15.42 20.65
CA GLU A 136 -58.16 -14.77 21.81
C GLU A 136 -57.42 -14.35 23.12
N THR A 137 -57.67 -13.07 23.48
CA THR A 137 -58.10 -12.61 24.84
C THR A 137 -57.00 -12.59 25.92
N THR A 138 -56.42 -11.48 26.38
CA THR A 138 -56.99 -10.24 26.97
C THR A 138 -55.84 -9.25 27.29
N ALA A 139 -56.04 -7.95 27.05
CA ALA A 139 -55.23 -6.84 27.61
C ALA A 139 -55.87 -6.32 28.92
N PRO A 140 -55.30 -5.40 29.76
CA PRO A 140 -53.99 -4.71 29.77
C PRO A 140 -53.34 -4.57 31.20
N ALA A 141 -52.32 -3.70 31.33
CA ALA A 141 -51.79 -3.01 32.54
C ALA A 141 -50.71 -3.79 33.37
N GLU A 142 -49.59 -3.25 33.88
CA GLU A 142 -48.97 -1.91 34.04
C GLU A 142 -47.52 -2.17 34.57
N PRO A 143 -46.52 -1.27 34.42
CA PRO A 143 -45.11 -1.58 34.69
C PRO A 143 -44.72 -1.45 36.17
N LYS A 144 -43.72 -2.22 36.61
CA LYS A 144 -43.04 -2.00 37.89
C LYS A 144 -41.56 -1.65 37.69
N THR A 145 -41.27 -0.37 37.88
CA THR A 145 -40.00 0.18 38.36
C THR A 145 -39.62 -0.37 39.74
N THR A 146 -38.32 -0.50 40.04
CA THR A 146 -37.54 -0.21 41.29
C THR A 146 -36.19 -0.95 41.16
N GLU A 147 -35.03 -0.35 40.85
CA GLU A 147 -34.12 0.56 41.59
C GLU A 147 -33.25 -0.09 42.70
N SER A 148 -31.95 0.27 42.70
CA SER A 148 -30.97 0.22 43.81
C SER A 148 -30.35 -1.17 44.13
N ARG A 149 -29.04 -1.40 44.24
CA ARG A 149 -27.86 -0.56 44.54
C ARG A 149 -26.59 -1.31 44.12
#